data_AF-A0A2V1DRM3-F1
#
_entry.id   AF-A0A2V1DRM3-F1
#
_cell.length_a   1.000
_cell.length_b   1.000
_cell.length_c   1.000
_cell.angle_alpha   90.00
_cell.angle_beta   90.00
_cell.angle_gamma   90.00
#
_symmetry.space_group_name_H-M   'P 1'
#
loop_
_entity.id
_entity.type
_entity.pdbx_description
1 polymer ?
#
loop_
_entity_poly.entity_id
_entity_poly.type
_entity_poly.pdbx_seq_one_letter_code
_entity_poly.pdbx_strand_id
1 'polypeptide(L)'
;MDLPSSERKEMRGRMRQDLLCSLRWDVFAALETIEIAVGPVGKEEFIPFFGSPYANEPLGQLLPKRLEIHIGDLLSKRDFDYAPEEFRYKPPPPAILDNDEKSPVTVGQFVTRAHEHFNAHKEEIIKTKRRFWDDAIREDKGVDARFFYWRINAFGNDECGCGAISIDVVANVERIFNGFWERQLNRARGVEVQPTHSCIPPWSGPPGGQVTGPLPALYKP
;
A
#
# COMPACT_ATOMS: atom_id res chain seq x y z
N MET A 1 0.85 -19.35 -1.54
CA MET A 1 2.21 -19.91 -1.64
C MET A 1 3.14 -18.71 -1.62
N ASP A 2 3.97 -18.55 -0.59
CA ASP A 2 4.84 -17.38 -0.46
C ASP A 2 6.04 -17.52 -1.39
N LEU A 3 6.23 -16.55 -2.30
CA LEU A 3 7.39 -16.54 -3.19
C LEU A 3 8.70 -16.34 -2.40
N PRO A 4 9.83 -16.93 -2.88
CA PRO A 4 11.14 -16.72 -2.28
C PRO A 4 11.50 -15.24 -2.16
N SER A 5 12.18 -14.88 -1.06
CA SER A 5 12.57 -13.48 -0.74
C SER A 5 13.40 -12.79 -1.85
N SER A 6 14.15 -13.56 -2.64
CA SER A 6 14.97 -13.04 -3.76
C SER A 6 14.14 -12.47 -4.91
N GLU A 7 13.06 -13.12 -5.30
CA GLU A 7 12.21 -12.70 -6.42
C GLU A 7 11.41 -11.43 -6.10
N ARG A 8 10.95 -11.29 -4.85
CA ARG A 8 10.30 -10.05 -4.38
C ARG A 8 11.25 -8.85 -4.46
N LYS A 9 12.53 -9.05 -4.11
CA LYS A 9 13.56 -8.00 -4.21
C LYS A 9 13.81 -7.62 -5.67
N GLU A 10 13.84 -8.60 -6.56
CA GLU A 10 14.06 -8.36 -7.98
C GLU A 10 12.92 -7.55 -8.62
N MET A 11 11.65 -7.92 -8.37
CA MET A 11 10.52 -7.18 -8.93
C MET A 11 10.43 -5.75 -8.38
N ARG A 12 10.72 -5.57 -7.09
CA ARG A 12 10.79 -4.23 -6.48
C ARG A 12 11.90 -3.37 -7.10
N GLY A 13 13.01 -3.97 -7.52
CA GLY A 13 14.09 -3.28 -8.23
C GLY A 13 13.76 -2.91 -9.67
N ARG A 14 12.77 -3.57 -10.28
CA ARG A 14 12.32 -3.28 -11.67
C ARG A 14 11.29 -2.16 -11.75
N MET A 15 10.57 -1.88 -10.66
CA MET A 15 9.60 -0.79 -10.57
C MET A 15 10.26 0.54 -10.25
N ARG A 16 9.68 1.63 -10.74
CA ARG A 16 10.02 3.03 -10.40
C ARG A 16 9.54 3.41 -9.01
N GLN A 17 10.10 2.72 -8.01
CA GLN A 17 9.87 2.99 -6.60
C GLN A 17 10.29 4.42 -6.23
N ASP A 18 11.26 5.00 -6.92
CA ASP A 18 11.64 6.41 -6.82
C ASP A 18 10.46 7.34 -7.11
N LEU A 19 9.71 7.09 -8.18
CA LEU A 19 8.54 7.89 -8.52
C LEU A 19 7.38 7.61 -7.57
N LEU A 20 7.09 6.34 -7.32
CA LEU A 20 5.97 5.92 -6.44
C LEU A 20 6.14 6.43 -5.00
N CYS A 21 7.37 6.46 -4.47
CA CYS A 21 7.66 7.03 -3.16
C CYS A 21 7.68 8.57 -3.15
N SER A 22 7.79 9.22 -4.32
CA SER A 22 7.72 10.68 -4.45
C SER A 22 6.29 11.21 -4.56
N LEU A 23 5.30 10.32 -4.76
CA LEU A 23 3.89 10.70 -4.80
C LEU A 23 3.40 11.09 -3.41
N ARG A 24 2.66 12.19 -3.35
CA ARG A 24 1.78 12.53 -2.23
C ARG A 24 0.36 12.24 -2.67
N TRP A 25 -0.11 11.06 -2.27
CA TRP A 25 -1.36 10.50 -2.77
C TRP A 25 -2.31 10.19 -1.63
N ASP A 26 -3.35 11.03 -1.49
CA ASP A 26 -4.55 10.69 -0.73
C ASP A 26 -5.40 9.75 -1.60
N VAL A 27 -5.49 8.49 -1.18
CA VAL A 27 -6.08 7.43 -2.02
C VAL A 27 -7.58 7.61 -2.25
N PHE A 28 -8.24 8.46 -1.45
CA PHE A 28 -9.69 8.70 -1.53
C PHE A 28 -10.06 10.14 -1.88
N ALA A 29 -9.08 11.02 -2.08
CA ALA A 29 -9.29 12.36 -2.64
C ALA A 29 -9.47 12.29 -4.16
N ALA A 30 -9.64 13.43 -4.83
CA ALA A 30 -9.74 13.45 -6.29
C ALA A 30 -8.36 13.24 -6.95
N LEU A 31 -8.32 12.65 -8.15
CA LEU A 31 -7.06 12.37 -8.87
C LEU A 31 -6.24 13.64 -9.09
N GLU A 32 -6.89 14.78 -9.30
CA GLU A 32 -6.26 16.08 -9.54
C GLU A 32 -5.50 16.62 -8.32
N THR A 33 -5.78 16.08 -7.13
CA THR A 33 -5.09 16.44 -5.89
C THR A 33 -3.82 15.65 -5.65
N ILE A 34 -3.51 14.66 -6.50
CA ILE A 34 -2.27 13.90 -6.40
C ILE A 34 -1.11 14.80 -6.80
N GLU A 35 -0.14 14.94 -5.91
CA GLU A 35 1.08 15.72 -6.13
C GLU A 35 2.29 14.78 -6.23
N ILE A 36 3.36 15.25 -6.87
CA ILE A 36 4.67 14.59 -6.87
C ILE A 36 5.75 15.55 -6.39
N ALA A 37 6.61 15.06 -5.50
CA ALA A 37 7.76 15.81 -5.01
C ALA A 37 8.91 15.80 -6.03
N VAL A 38 9.35 16.98 -6.43
CA VAL A 38 10.44 17.20 -7.38
C VAL A 38 11.54 18.03 -6.73
N GLY A 39 12.76 17.97 -7.27
CA GLY A 39 13.91 18.70 -6.73
C GLY A 39 14.69 17.93 -5.65
N PRO A 40 15.73 18.57 -5.07
CA PRO A 40 16.64 17.91 -4.15
C PRO A 40 16.05 17.72 -2.74
N VAL A 41 16.67 16.83 -1.97
CA VAL A 41 16.25 16.51 -0.60
C VAL A 41 16.25 17.75 0.29
N GLY A 42 15.13 18.01 0.97
CA GLY A 42 14.93 19.15 1.87
C GLY A 42 14.62 20.48 1.15
N LYS A 43 14.47 20.46 -0.17
CA LYS A 43 14.03 21.59 -1.00
C LYS A 43 13.05 21.13 -2.07
N GLU A 44 12.23 20.14 -1.73
CA GLU A 44 11.25 19.60 -2.64
C GLU A 44 10.18 20.64 -2.96
N GLU A 45 9.83 20.71 -4.24
CA GLU A 45 8.62 21.36 -4.71
C GLU A 45 7.56 20.29 -4.97
N PHE A 46 6.31 20.55 -4.61
CA PHE A 46 5.20 19.68 -4.90
C PHE A 46 4.44 20.24 -6.09
N ILE A 47 4.37 19.46 -7.16
CA ILE A 47 3.64 19.83 -8.38
C ILE A 47 2.51 18.84 -8.64
N PRO A 48 1.43 19.24 -9.35
CA PRO A 48 0.39 18.31 -9.77
C PRO A 48 0.98 17.13 -10.53
N PHE A 49 0.63 15.91 -10.13
CA PHE A 49 1.17 14.70 -10.74
C PHE A 49 0.64 14.51 -12.17
N PHE A 50 -0.68 14.57 -12.34
CA PHE A 50 -1.29 14.49 -13.68
C PHE A 50 -1.03 15.81 -14.42
N GLY A 51 -0.36 15.70 -15.57
CA GLY A 51 0.17 16.84 -16.33
C GLY A 51 1.69 17.00 -16.21
N SER A 52 2.32 16.35 -15.24
CA SER A 52 3.79 16.27 -15.16
C SER A 52 4.36 15.20 -16.11
N PRO A 53 5.63 15.32 -16.55
CA PRO A 53 6.30 14.26 -17.33
C PRO A 53 6.34 12.91 -16.61
N TYR A 54 6.40 12.92 -15.27
CA TYR A 54 6.50 11.72 -14.43
C TYR A 54 5.29 10.78 -14.56
N ALA A 55 4.11 11.30 -14.86
CA ALA A 55 2.92 10.48 -15.08
C ALA A 55 3.04 9.62 -16.36
N ASN A 56 3.84 10.06 -17.32
CA ASN A 56 4.06 9.34 -18.59
C ASN A 56 5.31 8.45 -18.55
N GLU A 57 6.07 8.45 -17.45
CA GLU A 57 7.22 7.58 -17.31
C GLU A 57 6.78 6.12 -17.18
N PRO A 58 7.52 5.16 -17.77
CA PRO A 58 7.26 3.73 -17.56
C PRO A 58 7.30 3.38 -16.07
N LEU A 59 6.31 2.61 -15.60
CA LEU A 59 6.24 2.12 -14.23
C LEU A 59 7.42 1.19 -13.89
N GLY A 60 8.03 0.56 -14.89
CA GLY A 60 9.23 -0.26 -14.76
C GLY A 60 9.75 -0.72 -16.13
N GLN A 61 11.01 -1.15 -16.21
CA GLN A 61 11.65 -1.55 -17.48
C GLN A 61 11.27 -2.96 -17.95
N LEU A 62 10.92 -3.85 -17.02
CA LEU A 62 10.61 -5.26 -17.30
C LEU A 62 9.42 -5.70 -16.44
N LEU A 63 8.30 -5.02 -16.65
CA LEU A 63 7.07 -5.36 -15.97
C LEU A 63 6.46 -6.65 -16.55
N PRO A 64 5.78 -7.43 -15.70
CA PRO A 64 4.95 -8.55 -16.15
C PRO A 64 3.96 -8.13 -17.25
N LYS A 65 3.51 -9.08 -18.07
CA LYS A 65 2.46 -8.83 -19.08
C LYS A 65 1.14 -8.42 -18.43
N ARG A 66 0.89 -8.96 -17.24
CA ARG A 66 -0.30 -8.68 -16.46
C ARG A 66 0.11 -8.34 -15.04
N LEU A 67 -0.36 -7.18 -14.58
CA LEU A 67 -0.11 -6.68 -13.25
C LEU A 67 -1.41 -6.68 -12.45
N GLU A 68 -1.42 -7.42 -11.35
CA GLU A 68 -2.56 -7.45 -10.43
C GLU A 68 -2.34 -6.49 -9.28
N ILE A 69 -3.30 -5.61 -9.03
CA ILE A 69 -3.28 -4.62 -7.97
C ILE A 69 -4.26 -5.09 -6.89
N HIS A 70 -3.72 -5.41 -5.73
CA HIS A 70 -4.44 -5.86 -4.55
C HIS A 70 -4.45 -4.78 -3.46
N ILE A 71 -5.52 -4.75 -2.66
CA ILE A 71 -5.62 -3.90 -1.47
C ILE A 71 -5.10 -4.71 -0.27
N GLY A 72 -3.92 -4.38 0.22
CA GLY A 72 -3.22 -5.16 1.26
C GLY A 72 -3.97 -5.24 2.57
N ASP A 73 -4.68 -4.17 2.93
CA ASP A 73 -5.55 -4.13 4.10
C ASP A 73 -6.67 -5.18 4.04
N LEU A 74 -7.27 -5.35 2.87
CA LEU A 74 -8.36 -6.30 2.68
C LEU A 74 -7.83 -7.73 2.51
N LEU A 75 -6.66 -7.92 1.90
CA LEU A 75 -5.99 -9.22 1.91
C LEU A 75 -5.70 -9.68 3.34
N SER A 76 -5.13 -8.80 4.17
CA SER A 76 -4.77 -9.11 5.55
C SER A 76 -6.00 -9.40 6.41
N LYS A 77 -7.13 -8.72 6.15
CA LYS A 77 -8.39 -8.96 6.86
C LYS A 77 -8.83 -10.43 6.81
N ARG A 78 -8.64 -11.10 5.68
CA ARG A 78 -8.96 -12.54 5.52
C ARG A 78 -8.23 -13.41 6.55
N ASP A 79 -7.00 -13.02 6.89
CA ASP A 79 -6.15 -13.78 7.82
C ASP A 79 -6.62 -13.63 9.29
N PHE A 80 -7.37 -12.56 9.58
CA PHE A 80 -7.97 -12.30 10.90
C PHE A 80 -9.48 -12.63 10.98
N ASP A 81 -10.04 -13.21 9.92
CA ASP A 81 -11.40 -13.69 9.94
C ASP A 81 -11.44 -15.14 10.44
N TYR A 82 -11.98 -15.31 11.64
CA TYR A 82 -12.14 -16.59 12.33
C TYR A 82 -13.48 -17.27 12.03
N ALA A 83 -14.29 -16.71 11.12
CA ALA A 83 -15.50 -17.35 10.67
C ALA A 83 -15.22 -18.75 10.05
N PRO A 84 -16.18 -19.68 10.10
CA PRO A 84 -16.09 -20.94 9.37
C PRO A 84 -15.77 -20.68 7.88
N GLU A 85 -15.05 -21.60 7.23
CA GLU A 85 -14.48 -21.39 5.88
C GLU A 85 -15.50 -20.92 4.83
N GLU A 86 -16.75 -21.41 4.90
CA GLU A 86 -17.84 -21.02 3.99
C GLU A 86 -18.29 -19.56 4.15
N PHE A 87 -18.08 -18.98 5.32
CA PHE A 87 -18.42 -17.60 5.69
C PHE A 87 -17.19 -16.70 5.77
N ARG A 88 -16.01 -17.24 5.45
CA ARG A 88 -14.76 -16.49 5.53
C ARG A 88 -14.78 -15.34 4.53
N TYR A 89 -14.33 -14.19 5.01
CA TYR A 89 -14.17 -12.99 4.22
C TYR A 89 -13.36 -13.28 2.96
N LYS A 90 -13.93 -12.92 1.81
CA LYS A 90 -13.25 -12.97 0.51
C LYS A 90 -12.85 -11.55 0.14
N PRO A 91 -11.55 -11.27 -0.06
CA PRO A 91 -11.12 -9.96 -0.53
C PRO A 91 -11.72 -9.68 -1.91
N PRO A 92 -11.87 -8.41 -2.30
CA PRO A 92 -12.31 -8.07 -3.64
C PRO A 92 -11.33 -8.64 -4.68
N PRO A 93 -11.82 -8.96 -5.90
CA PRO A 93 -10.94 -9.33 -7.00
C PRO A 93 -9.90 -8.22 -7.25
N PRO A 94 -8.65 -8.56 -7.61
CA PRO A 94 -7.64 -7.55 -7.87
C PRO A 94 -8.01 -6.69 -9.09
N ALA A 95 -7.58 -5.43 -9.07
CA ALA A 95 -7.59 -4.63 -10.28
C ALA A 95 -6.50 -5.10 -11.22
N ILE A 96 -6.89 -5.46 -12.44
CA ILE A 96 -5.96 -5.91 -13.47
C ILE A 96 -5.50 -4.68 -14.26
N LEU A 97 -4.21 -4.67 -14.55
CA LEU A 97 -3.57 -3.74 -15.47
C LEU A 97 -2.75 -4.56 -16.47
N ASP A 98 -3.23 -4.59 -17.72
CA ASP A 98 -2.59 -5.32 -18.80
C ASP A 98 -1.52 -4.45 -19.46
N ASN A 99 -0.32 -5.03 -19.61
CA ASN A 99 0.82 -4.44 -20.30
C ASN A 99 0.89 -5.06 -21.69
N ASP A 100 0.09 -4.53 -22.61
CA ASP A 100 0.16 -4.92 -24.01
C ASP A 100 1.57 -4.60 -24.55
N GLU A 101 2.20 -5.55 -25.24
CA GLU A 101 3.62 -5.48 -25.68
C GLU A 101 3.99 -4.21 -26.48
N LYS A 102 3.01 -3.43 -26.92
CA LYS A 102 3.19 -2.22 -27.74
C LYS A 102 3.54 -0.97 -26.94
N SER A 103 3.23 -0.91 -25.64
CA SER A 103 3.55 0.27 -24.82
C SER A 103 3.68 -0.10 -23.35
N PRO A 104 4.79 0.26 -22.69
CA PRO A 104 4.96 -0.03 -21.27
C PRO A 104 3.92 0.72 -20.45
N VAL A 105 3.38 0.05 -19.45
CA VAL A 105 2.52 0.65 -18.41
C VAL A 105 3.20 1.89 -17.83
N THR A 106 2.50 3.02 -17.83
CA THR A 106 3.01 4.25 -17.21
C THR A 106 2.67 4.34 -15.73
N VAL A 107 3.41 5.16 -14.98
CA VAL A 107 3.08 5.44 -13.57
C VAL A 107 1.68 6.04 -13.47
N GLY A 108 1.30 6.93 -14.39
CA GLY A 108 -0.04 7.53 -14.44
C GLY A 108 -1.15 6.49 -14.58
N GLN A 109 -1.02 5.56 -15.53
CA GLN A 109 -1.99 4.47 -15.72
C GLN A 109 -2.14 3.61 -14.47
N PHE A 110 -1.03 3.27 -13.82
CA PHE A 110 -1.03 2.52 -12.57
C PHE A 110 -1.74 3.28 -11.45
N VAL A 111 -1.41 4.55 -11.23
CA VAL A 111 -2.02 5.39 -10.19
C VAL A 111 -3.52 5.53 -10.43
N THR A 112 -3.95 5.82 -11.66
CA THR A 112 -5.37 5.92 -12.02
C THR A 112 -6.10 4.61 -11.71
N ARG A 113 -5.57 3.48 -12.18
CA ARG A 113 -6.22 2.17 -12.01
C ARG A 113 -6.30 1.75 -10.56
N ALA A 114 -5.22 1.94 -9.80
CA ALA A 114 -5.19 1.67 -8.39
C ALA A 114 -6.18 2.59 -7.63
N HIS A 115 -6.22 3.89 -7.96
CA HIS A 115 -7.12 4.85 -7.34
C HIS A 115 -8.61 4.51 -7.53
N GLU A 116 -9.00 4.12 -8.75
CA GLU A 116 -10.36 3.62 -9.02
C GLU A 116 -10.68 2.41 -8.14
N HIS A 117 -9.76 1.44 -8.06
CA HIS A 117 -9.94 0.23 -7.27
C HIS A 117 -10.07 0.52 -5.78
N PHE A 118 -9.25 1.44 -5.25
CA PHE A 118 -9.33 1.90 -3.86
C PHE A 118 -10.67 2.56 -3.57
N ASN A 119 -11.12 3.48 -4.42
CA ASN A 119 -12.39 4.16 -4.23
C ASN A 119 -13.59 3.22 -4.31
N ALA A 120 -13.58 2.23 -5.21
CA ALA A 120 -14.62 1.22 -5.33
C ALA A 120 -14.77 0.33 -4.07
N HIS A 121 -13.74 0.29 -3.22
CA HIS A 121 -13.72 -0.49 -1.98
C HIS A 121 -13.50 0.37 -0.72
N LYS A 122 -13.74 1.68 -0.83
CA LYS A 122 -13.46 2.67 0.21
C LYS A 122 -14.11 2.35 1.54
N GLU A 123 -15.41 2.04 1.58
CA GLU A 123 -16.09 1.78 2.87
C GLU A 123 -15.51 0.57 3.59
N GLU A 124 -15.17 -0.48 2.85
CA GLU A 124 -14.63 -1.72 3.42
C GLU A 124 -13.19 -1.53 3.93
N ILE A 125 -12.38 -0.72 3.24
CA ILE A 125 -11.05 -0.32 3.72
C ILE A 125 -11.18 0.47 5.02
N ILE A 126 -12.06 1.48 5.06
CA ILE A 126 -12.28 2.30 6.26
C ILE A 126 -12.74 1.43 7.42
N LYS A 127 -13.69 0.52 7.20
CA LYS A 127 -14.17 -0.44 8.21
C LYS A 127 -13.04 -1.32 8.74
N THR A 128 -12.21 -1.84 7.83
CA THR A 128 -11.06 -2.69 8.18
C THR A 128 -10.04 -1.91 9.00
N LYS A 129 -9.68 -0.69 8.58
CA LYS A 129 -8.75 0.18 9.30
C LYS A 129 -9.28 0.56 10.67
N ARG A 130 -10.55 0.96 10.80
CA ARG A 130 -11.15 1.30 12.11
C ARG A 130 -10.94 0.17 13.11
N ARG A 131 -11.21 -1.09 12.74
CA ARG A 131 -10.99 -2.23 13.64
C ARG A 131 -9.56 -2.34 14.21
N PHE A 132 -8.55 -1.93 13.45
CA PHE A 132 -7.15 -1.96 13.88
C PHE A 132 -6.70 -0.69 14.59
N TRP A 133 -7.34 0.44 14.30
CA TRP A 133 -6.97 1.77 14.79
C TRP A 133 -7.98 2.32 15.80
N ASP A 134 -9.01 1.56 16.19
CA ASP A 134 -10.09 2.02 17.08
C ASP A 134 -9.54 2.58 18.39
N ASP A 135 -8.45 2.04 18.92
CA ASP A 135 -7.80 2.58 20.12
C ASP A 135 -7.10 3.93 19.86
N ALA A 136 -6.43 4.10 18.71
CA ALA A 136 -5.75 5.34 18.34
C ALA A 136 -6.72 6.44 17.85
N ILE A 137 -7.82 6.06 17.22
CA ILE A 137 -8.85 6.97 16.70
C ILE A 137 -9.79 7.44 17.83
N ARG A 138 -10.02 6.61 18.87
CA ARG A 138 -10.84 7.00 20.03
C ARG A 138 -10.21 8.08 20.90
N GLU A 139 -8.88 8.14 20.98
CA GLU A 139 -8.17 9.18 21.74
C GLU A 139 -8.18 10.53 21.02
N ASP A 140 -8.24 10.55 19.68
CA ASP A 140 -8.20 11.77 18.86
C ASP A 140 -9.60 12.13 18.35
N LYS A 141 -10.42 12.69 19.26
CA LYS A 141 -11.82 13.06 19.02
C LYS A 141 -11.98 14.09 17.90
N GLY A 142 -12.16 13.64 16.67
CA GLY A 142 -12.62 14.47 15.56
C GLY A 142 -11.61 14.75 14.44
N VAL A 143 -10.49 14.03 14.40
CA VAL A 143 -9.60 14.12 13.24
C VAL A 143 -10.25 13.39 12.07
N ASP A 144 -10.54 14.17 11.03
CA ASP A 144 -10.96 13.68 9.72
C ASP A 144 -9.80 12.82 9.17
N ALA A 145 -9.87 11.51 9.42
CA ALA A 145 -8.80 10.58 9.10
C ALA A 145 -8.63 10.53 7.58
N ARG A 146 -7.71 11.34 7.07
CA ARG A 146 -7.25 11.23 5.68
C ARG A 146 -6.51 9.91 5.53
N PHE A 147 -6.59 9.29 4.36
CA PHE A 147 -5.91 8.02 4.12
C PHE A 147 -4.91 8.22 3.00
N PHE A 148 -3.64 8.04 3.30
CA PHE A 148 -2.57 8.18 2.32
C PHE A 148 -2.07 6.81 1.89
N TYR A 149 -1.57 6.77 0.66
CA TYR A 149 -0.81 5.65 0.14
C TYR A 149 0.44 5.39 1.01
N TRP A 150 0.70 4.12 1.37
CA TRP A 150 1.78 3.75 2.27
C TRP A 150 2.92 3.00 1.61
N ARG A 151 2.60 1.87 0.98
CA ARG A 151 3.61 0.86 0.64
C ARG A 151 3.13 -0.02 -0.50
N ILE A 152 3.93 -0.08 -1.56
CA ILE A 152 3.84 -1.11 -2.60
C ILE A 152 4.68 -2.31 -2.15
N ASN A 153 3.98 -3.40 -1.87
CA ASN A 153 4.58 -4.72 -1.75
C ASN A 153 4.47 -5.39 -3.11
N ALA A 154 5.60 -5.56 -3.78
CA ALA A 154 5.70 -6.29 -5.03
C ALA A 154 5.92 -7.78 -4.73
N PHE A 155 5.05 -8.64 -5.24
CA PHE A 155 5.15 -10.10 -5.22
C PHE A 155 5.48 -10.60 -6.63
N GLY A 156 6.55 -11.37 -6.74
CA GLY A 156 7.16 -11.79 -8.00
C GLY A 156 6.25 -12.60 -8.93
N ASN A 157 6.80 -12.86 -10.11
CA ASN A 157 6.12 -13.54 -11.20
C ASN A 157 5.77 -14.98 -10.85
N ASP A 158 4.53 -15.37 -11.12
CA ASP A 158 4.25 -16.78 -11.38
C ASP A 158 4.92 -17.20 -12.71
N GLU A 159 5.03 -18.51 -12.95
CA GLU A 159 5.55 -19.04 -14.23
C GLU A 159 4.77 -18.52 -15.46
N CYS A 160 3.57 -17.96 -15.24
CA CYS A 160 2.71 -17.37 -16.27
C CYS A 160 3.12 -15.94 -16.67
N GLY A 161 4.09 -15.33 -15.99
CA GLY A 161 4.51 -13.95 -16.25
C GLY A 161 3.50 -12.90 -15.75
N CYS A 162 2.72 -13.24 -14.72
CA CYS A 162 1.87 -12.32 -13.98
C CYS A 162 2.58 -11.89 -12.70
N GLY A 163 2.63 -10.58 -12.44
CA GLY A 163 3.11 -10.06 -11.16
C GLY A 163 1.98 -9.45 -10.37
N ALA A 164 2.11 -9.46 -9.05
CA ALA A 164 1.13 -8.89 -8.14
C ALA A 164 1.74 -7.78 -7.29
N ILE A 165 1.00 -6.70 -7.13
CA ILE A 165 1.32 -5.60 -6.24
C ILE A 165 0.21 -5.53 -5.21
N SER A 166 0.58 -5.58 -3.94
CA SER A 166 -0.32 -5.19 -2.86
C SER A 166 0.02 -3.78 -2.41
N ILE A 167 -1.00 -2.96 -2.24
CA ILE A 167 -0.87 -1.60 -1.75
C ILE A 167 -1.53 -1.51 -0.38
N ASP A 168 -0.75 -1.11 0.63
CA ASP A 168 -1.26 -0.82 1.95
C ASP A 168 -1.66 0.66 2.05
N VAL A 169 -2.76 0.94 2.74
CA VAL A 169 -3.21 2.31 3.05
C VAL A 169 -2.73 2.69 4.45
N VAL A 170 -2.42 3.95 4.71
CA VAL A 170 -2.13 4.46 6.06
C VAL A 170 -3.10 5.55 6.45
N ALA A 171 -3.63 5.44 7.67
CA ALA A 171 -4.38 6.52 8.27
C ALA A 171 -3.42 7.69 8.56
N ASN A 172 -3.82 8.89 8.14
CA ASN A 172 -3.10 10.11 8.39
C ASN A 172 -3.24 10.50 9.85
N VAL A 173 -2.20 10.27 10.61
CA VAL A 173 -1.92 11.05 11.80
C VAL A 173 -0.84 12.04 11.35
N GLU A 174 -1.19 13.32 11.15
CA GLU A 174 -0.39 14.31 10.41
C GLU A 174 1.08 14.37 10.84
N ARG A 175 1.33 14.24 12.15
CA ARG A 175 2.68 14.20 12.74
C ARG A 175 3.50 12.97 12.33
N ILE A 176 2.83 11.84 12.09
CA ILE A 176 3.44 10.57 11.67
C ILE A 176 3.65 10.56 10.16
N PHE A 177 2.71 11.12 9.38
CA PHE A 177 2.75 11.04 7.93
C PHE A 177 3.96 11.76 7.33
N ASN A 178 4.20 13.04 7.66
CA ASN A 178 5.29 13.80 7.04
C ASN A 178 6.66 13.17 7.30
N GLY A 179 6.98 12.87 8.57
CA GLY A 179 8.25 12.23 8.91
C GLY A 179 8.36 10.80 8.36
N PHE A 180 7.25 10.10 8.15
CA PHE A 180 7.26 8.79 7.51
C PHE A 180 7.51 8.89 6.01
N TRP A 181 6.79 9.78 5.31
CA TRP A 181 6.92 10.01 3.88
C TRP A 181 8.34 10.47 3.53
N GLU A 182 8.90 11.44 4.28
CA GLU A 182 10.29 11.89 4.12
C GLU A 182 11.28 10.73 4.21
N ARG A 183 11.09 9.79 5.15
CA ARG A 183 11.96 8.60 5.24
C ARG A 183 11.86 7.69 4.02
N GLN A 184 10.67 7.51 3.45
CA GLN A 184 10.51 6.71 2.22
C GLN A 184 11.17 7.40 1.03
N LEU A 185 10.92 8.71 0.88
CA LEU A 185 11.54 9.51 -0.16
C LEU A 185 13.07 9.46 -0.07
N ASN A 186 13.63 9.69 1.12
CA ASN A 186 15.06 9.64 1.35
C ASN A 186 15.65 8.26 1.04
N ARG A 187 14.97 7.18 1.46
CA ARG A 187 15.38 5.81 1.13
C ARG A 187 15.36 5.56 -0.38
N ALA A 188 14.32 6.02 -1.07
CA ALA A 188 14.20 5.85 -2.52
C ALA A 188 15.28 6.64 -3.29
N ARG A 189 15.72 7.77 -2.73
CA ARG A 189 16.83 8.59 -3.25
C ARG A 189 18.22 8.12 -2.81
N GLY A 190 18.31 7.00 -2.09
CA GLY A 190 19.59 6.47 -1.60
C GLY A 190 20.24 7.32 -0.50
N VAL A 191 19.48 8.19 0.16
CA VAL A 191 19.97 8.95 1.32
C VAL A 191 19.86 8.08 2.57
N GLU A 192 21.01 7.76 3.15
CA GLU A 192 21.09 7.01 4.40
C GLU A 192 20.66 7.92 5.57
N VAL A 193 19.41 7.77 6.02
CA VAL A 193 18.91 8.48 7.19
C VAL A 193 19.35 7.71 8.44
N GLN A 194 20.25 8.29 9.24
CA GLN A 194 20.55 7.71 10.55
C GLN A 194 19.26 7.67 11.38
N PRO A 195 18.92 6.54 12.01
CA PRO A 195 17.73 6.44 12.83
C PRO A 195 17.84 7.43 13.99
N THR A 196 17.03 8.49 13.96
CA THR A 196 16.89 9.36 15.13
C THR A 196 16.26 8.52 16.24
N HIS A 197 16.89 8.48 17.41
CA HIS A 197 16.59 7.60 18.55
C HIS A 197 15.17 7.77 19.16
N SER A 198 14.22 8.45 18.51
CA SER A 198 12.90 8.78 19.05
C SER A 198 11.70 8.21 18.29
N CYS A 199 11.88 7.32 17.31
CA CYS A 199 10.76 6.82 16.51
C CYS A 199 10.29 5.43 16.95
N ILE A 200 8.98 5.34 17.22
CA ILE A 200 8.17 4.13 17.37
C ILE A 200 8.62 3.11 16.30
N PRO A 201 8.88 1.84 16.67
CA PRO A 201 9.33 0.83 15.72
C PRO A 201 8.35 0.70 14.54
N PRO A 202 8.81 0.31 13.34
CA PRO A 202 7.91 -0.06 12.26
C PRO A 202 6.92 -1.07 12.82
N TRP A 203 5.64 -0.75 12.79
CA TRP A 203 4.58 -1.57 13.39
C TRP A 203 4.68 -2.98 12.82
N SER A 204 5.19 -3.90 13.64
CA SER A 204 5.48 -5.28 13.27
C SER A 204 4.27 -6.15 13.55
N GLY A 205 3.10 -5.77 13.01
CA GLY A 205 1.84 -6.41 13.34
C GLY A 205 1.49 -6.35 14.84
N PRO A 206 0.32 -6.87 15.24
CA PRO A 206 0.14 -7.29 16.61
C PRO A 206 1.15 -8.42 16.89
N PRO A 207 1.86 -8.43 18.03
CA PRO A 207 2.63 -9.60 18.42
C PRO A 207 1.70 -10.80 18.41
N GLY A 208 2.09 -11.90 17.77
CA GLY A 208 1.38 -13.16 17.81
C GLY A 208 1.28 -13.64 19.26
N GLY A 209 0.26 -13.18 19.96
CA GLY A 209 -0.06 -13.65 21.30
C GLY A 209 -0.50 -15.09 21.18
N GLN A 210 0.29 -16.01 21.71
CA GLN A 210 -0.21 -17.34 22.02
C GLN A 210 -1.39 -17.17 22.97
N VAL A 211 -2.60 -17.39 22.47
CA VAL A 211 -3.80 -17.51 23.29
C VAL A 211 -3.73 -18.87 23.97
N THR A 212 -3.05 -18.95 25.11
CA THR A 212 -3.15 -20.09 26.03
C THR A 212 -4.36 -19.89 26.93
N GLY A 213 -5.56 -19.96 26.33
CA GLY A 213 -6.83 -19.98 27.04
C GLY A 213 -7.58 -21.28 26.74
N PRO A 214 -8.19 -21.95 27.73
CA PRO A 214 -8.94 -23.18 27.48
C PRO A 214 -10.16 -22.88 26.60
N LEU A 215 -10.33 -23.70 25.56
CA LEU A 215 -11.52 -23.72 24.69
C LEU A 215 -12.80 -23.84 25.54
N PRO A 216 -13.82 -23.00 25.35
CA PRO A 216 -15.11 -23.18 26.00
C PRO A 216 -15.76 -24.47 25.50
N ALA A 217 -16.28 -25.26 26.44
CA ALA A 217 -16.94 -26.52 26.17
C ALA A 217 -18.13 -26.33 25.21
N LEU A 218 -18.09 -27.09 24.11
CA LEU A 218 -19.20 -27.25 23.18
C LEU A 218 -20.44 -27.73 23.93
N TYR A 219 -21.52 -26.97 23.82
CA TYR A 219 -22.88 -27.43 24.12
C TYR A 219 -23.18 -28.68 23.27
N LYS A 220 -23.66 -29.73 23.92
CA LYS A 220 -24.42 -30.81 23.28
C LYS A 220 -25.91 -30.61 23.59
N PRO A 221 -26.81 -31.03 22.69
CA PRO A 221 -28.25 -30.80 22.79
C PRO A 221 -28.89 -31.46 24.00
#